data_AF-A0A7Z9WUQ7-F1
#
_entry.id   AF-A0A7Z9WUQ7-F1
#
_cell.length_a   1.000
_cell.length_b   1.000
_cell.length_c   1.000
_cell.angle_alpha   90.00
_cell.angle_beta   90.00
_cell.angle_gamma   90.00
#
_symmetry.space_group_name_H-M   'P 1'
#
loop_
_entity.id
_entity.type
_entity.pdbx_description
1 polymer ?
#
loop_
_entity_poly.entity_id
_entity_poly.type
_entity_poly.pdbx_seq_one_letter_code
_entity_poly.pdbx_strand_id
1 'polypeptide(L)'
;MRGSARRLWDLAAFYFFYFAWLGVLVPYASLWLADRGLSAVQIGIVMGAFIGTKMVAPALWGHLSDVTGHRVRWARLAALLSGGLLAGWLWAETFTAILLTTLAFSFFYHAMLPQVEAITLARLHDKGRYGRIRLWGSIGFILGVLLAGPMLQ
;
A
#
# COMPACT_ATOMS: atom_id res chain seq x y z
N MET A 1 -11.98 12.13 -26.26
CA MET A 1 -12.40 10.89 -25.57
C MET A 1 -11.26 9.98 -25.10
N ARG A 2 -10.06 9.97 -25.72
CA ARG A 2 -8.91 9.11 -25.30
C ARG A 2 -8.37 9.38 -23.88
N GLY A 3 -8.56 10.60 -23.36
CA GLY A 3 -8.05 11.00 -22.04
C GLY A 3 -8.84 10.49 -20.82
N SER A 4 -10.09 10.04 -20.96
CA SER A 4 -10.84 9.47 -19.82
C SER A 4 -10.53 7.99 -19.64
N ALA A 5 -10.44 7.22 -20.74
CA ALA A 5 -10.12 5.80 -20.71
C ALA A 5 -8.72 5.53 -20.12
N ARG A 6 -7.70 6.30 -20.54
CA ARG A 6 -6.34 6.21 -19.98
C ARG A 6 -6.33 6.40 -18.46
N ARG A 7 -7.10 7.38 -17.97
CA ARG A 7 -7.21 7.67 -16.53
C ARG A 7 -7.93 6.59 -15.72
N LEU A 8 -8.74 5.73 -16.34
CA LEU A 8 -9.36 4.57 -15.67
C LEU A 8 -8.38 3.39 -15.59
N TRP A 9 -7.57 3.19 -16.62
CA TRP A 9 -6.47 2.22 -16.59
C TRP A 9 -5.42 2.57 -15.55
N ASP A 10 -5.12 3.86 -15.36
CA ASP A 10 -4.22 4.31 -14.30
C ASP A 10 -4.74 3.92 -12.89
N LEU A 11 -6.06 4.00 -12.68
CA LEU A 11 -6.70 3.59 -11.41
C LEU A 11 -6.69 2.06 -11.26
N ALA A 12 -7.01 1.32 -12.32
CA ALA A 12 -6.95 -0.14 -12.32
C ALA A 12 -5.53 -0.65 -12.03
N ALA A 13 -4.52 -0.04 -12.65
CA ALA A 13 -3.11 -0.34 -12.39
C ALA A 13 -2.72 -0.02 -10.95
N PHE A 14 -3.16 1.12 -10.40
CA PHE A 14 -2.95 1.42 -8.98
C PHE A 14 -3.51 0.33 -8.07
N TYR A 15 -4.79 -0.05 -8.26
CA TYR A 15 -5.40 -1.12 -7.46
C TYR A 15 -4.62 -2.42 -7.60
N PHE A 16 -4.26 -2.80 -8.82
CA PHE A 16 -3.48 -3.99 -9.10
C PHE A 16 -2.16 -4.01 -8.31
N PHE A 17 -1.31 -2.99 -8.45
CA PHE A 17 0.01 -2.99 -7.80
C PHE A 17 -0.07 -2.82 -6.28
N TYR A 18 -0.99 -1.97 -5.78
CA TYR A 18 -1.20 -1.78 -4.35
C TYR A 18 -1.59 -3.10 -3.68
N PHE A 19 -2.57 -3.82 -4.25
CA PHE A 19 -3.03 -5.07 -3.68
C PHE A 19 -2.10 -6.25 -3.98
N ALA A 20 -1.36 -6.24 -5.09
CA ALA A 20 -0.31 -7.22 -5.34
C ALA A 20 0.78 -7.17 -4.28
N TRP A 21 1.27 -5.96 -3.95
CA TRP A 21 2.20 -5.77 -2.83
C TRP A 21 1.61 -6.26 -1.50
N LEU A 22 0.35 -5.94 -1.21
CA LEU A 22 -0.32 -6.43 0.00
C LEU A 22 -0.43 -7.96 0.02
N GLY A 23 -0.66 -8.59 -1.13
CA GLY A 23 -0.69 -10.04 -1.30
C GLY A 23 0.65 -10.72 -1.05
N VAL A 24 1.77 -10.01 -1.27
CA VAL A 24 3.09 -10.50 -0.86
C VAL A 24 3.32 -10.24 0.64
N LEU A 25 3.06 -9.02 1.10
CA LEU A 25 3.40 -8.58 2.45
C LEU A 25 2.65 -9.39 3.53
N VAL A 26 1.34 -9.57 3.39
CA VAL A 26 0.50 -10.20 4.44
C VAL A 26 0.93 -11.64 4.78
N PRO A 27 1.10 -12.55 3.80
CA PRO A 27 1.52 -13.92 4.10
C PRO A 27 3.02 -14.07 4.38
N TYR A 28 3.89 -13.25 3.77
CA TYR A 28 5.34 -13.50 3.76
C TYR A 28 6.17 -12.59 4.66
N ALA A 29 5.67 -11.41 5.08
CA ALA A 29 6.48 -10.48 5.89
C ALA A 29 6.94 -11.10 7.21
N SER A 30 6.06 -11.81 7.90
CA SER A 30 6.41 -12.46 9.17
C SER A 30 7.46 -13.56 9.01
N LEU A 31 7.39 -14.35 7.92
CA LEU A 31 8.42 -15.33 7.60
C LEU A 31 9.76 -14.66 7.32
N TRP A 32 9.76 -13.64 6.46
CA TRP A 32 10.98 -12.91 6.13
C TRP A 32 11.64 -12.28 7.37
N LEU A 33 10.86 -11.72 8.29
CA LEU A 33 11.39 -11.19 9.55
C LEU A 33 11.94 -12.30 10.46
N ALA A 34 11.31 -13.47 10.50
CA ALA A 34 11.80 -14.62 11.24
C ALA A 34 13.13 -15.14 10.68
N ASP A 35 13.27 -15.20 9.35
CA ASP A 35 14.52 -15.59 8.68
C ASP A 35 15.66 -14.61 8.95
N ARG A 36 15.35 -13.33 9.22
CA ARG A 36 16.32 -12.33 9.71
C ARG A 36 16.65 -12.44 11.20
N GLY A 37 16.15 -13.48 11.88
CA GLY A 37 16.44 -13.77 13.27
C GLY A 37 15.62 -12.97 14.28
N LEU A 38 14.54 -12.31 13.87
CA LEU A 38 13.66 -11.62 14.82
C LEU A 38 12.83 -12.64 15.62
N SER A 39 12.69 -12.38 16.92
CA SER A 39 11.80 -13.13 17.79
C SER A 39 10.32 -12.90 17.45
N ALA A 40 9.44 -13.81 17.84
CA ALA A 40 7.99 -13.69 17.65
C ALA A 40 7.41 -12.38 18.22
N VAL A 41 7.93 -11.91 19.36
CA VAL A 41 7.51 -10.63 19.97
C VAL A 41 7.91 -9.45 19.09
N GLN A 42 9.14 -9.44 18.56
CA GLN A 42 9.60 -8.37 17.67
C GLN A 42 8.81 -8.34 16.35
N ILE A 43 8.52 -9.51 15.78
CA ILE A 43 7.66 -9.63 14.59
C ILE A 43 6.27 -9.06 14.90
N GLY A 44 5.68 -9.43 16.03
CA GLY A 44 4.40 -8.89 16.49
C GLY A 44 4.40 -7.36 16.62
N ILE A 45 5.48 -6.78 17.14
CA ILE A 45 5.64 -5.32 17.24
C ILE A 45 5.74 -4.67 15.84
N VAL A 46 6.55 -5.23 14.93
CA VAL A 46 6.73 -4.68 13.57
C VAL A 46 5.43 -4.75 12.78
N MET A 47 4.76 -5.91 12.80
CA MET A 47 3.48 -6.11 12.10
C MET A 47 2.35 -5.28 12.74
N GLY A 48 2.35 -5.18 14.07
CA GLY A 48 1.45 -4.31 14.82
C GLY A 48 1.65 -2.84 14.47
N ALA A 49 2.90 -2.38 14.36
CA ALA A 49 3.23 -1.03 13.93
C ALA A 49 2.76 -0.75 12.49
N PHE A 50 2.98 -1.71 11.57
CA PHE A 50 2.49 -1.62 10.20
C PHE A 50 0.96 -1.44 10.16
N ILE A 51 0.20 -2.26 10.89
CA ILE A 51 -1.26 -2.13 10.94
C ILE A 51 -1.70 -0.87 11.71
N GLY A 52 -0.98 -0.49 12.76
CA GLY A 52 -1.31 0.66 13.61
C GLY A 52 -1.29 1.99 12.85
N THR A 53 -0.32 2.19 11.96
CA THR A 53 -0.27 3.41 11.12
C THR A 53 -1.49 3.53 10.20
N LYS A 54 -2.13 2.41 9.82
CA LYS A 54 -3.38 2.41 9.03
C LYS A 54 -4.54 3.12 9.74
N MET A 55 -4.52 3.21 11.07
CA MET A 55 -5.57 3.93 11.81
C MET A 55 -5.41 5.45 11.71
N VAL A 56 -4.17 5.93 11.69
CA VAL A 56 -3.86 7.36 11.80
C VAL A 56 -3.63 8.00 10.43
N ALA A 57 -2.90 7.32 9.54
CA ALA A 57 -2.49 7.89 8.26
C ALA A 57 -3.66 8.31 7.37
N PRO A 58 -4.69 7.48 7.11
CA PRO A 58 -5.85 7.88 6.31
C PRO A 58 -6.53 9.17 6.79
N ALA A 59 -6.69 9.33 8.10
CA ALA A 59 -7.38 10.48 8.68
C ALA A 59 -6.58 11.77 8.47
N LEU A 60 -5.28 11.75 8.81
CA LEU A 60 -4.39 12.91 8.65
C LEU A 60 -4.28 13.34 7.19
N TRP A 61 -4.02 12.38 6.30
CA TRP A 61 -3.82 12.66 4.88
C TRP A 61 -5.12 12.97 4.15
N GLY A 62 -6.23 12.40 4.60
CA GLY A 62 -7.57 12.76 4.14
C GLY A 62 -7.84 14.23 4.42
N HIS A 63 -7.73 14.64 5.69
CA HIS A 63 -7.92 16.03 6.11
C HIS A 63 -7.00 17.00 5.37
N LEU A 64 -5.70 16.68 5.27
CA LEU A 64 -4.75 17.53 4.54
C LEU A 64 -5.11 17.66 3.06
N SER A 65 -5.56 16.57 2.43
CA SER A 65 -5.99 16.60 1.03
C SER A 65 -7.29 17.35 0.80
N ASP A 66 -8.17 17.37 1.80
CA ASP A 66 -9.45 18.10 1.79
C ASP A 66 -9.19 19.61 1.88
N VAL A 67 -8.40 20.04 2.86
CA VAL A 67 -8.07 21.46 3.09
C VAL A 67 -7.31 22.05 1.91
N THR A 68 -6.38 21.29 1.33
CA THR A 68 -5.55 21.78 0.22
C THR A 68 -6.23 21.61 -1.14
N GLY A 69 -7.26 20.77 -1.27
CA GLY A 69 -7.93 20.47 -2.54
C GLY A 69 -7.12 19.63 -3.55
N HIS A 70 -5.89 19.23 -3.23
CA HIS A 70 -4.95 18.60 -4.18
C HIS A 70 -4.76 17.08 -3.97
N ARG A 71 -5.85 16.32 -3.86
CA ARG A 71 -5.82 14.85 -3.57
C ARG A 71 -4.83 14.04 -4.41
N VAL A 72 -4.78 14.30 -5.73
CA VAL A 72 -3.89 13.56 -6.65
C VAL A 72 -2.41 13.84 -6.33
N ARG A 73 -2.07 15.07 -5.93
CA ARG A 73 -0.69 15.45 -5.61
C ARG A 73 -0.22 14.74 -4.34
N TRP A 74 -1.06 14.71 -3.32
CA TRP A 74 -0.76 14.01 -2.06
C TRP A 74 -0.65 12.50 -2.24
N ALA A 75 -1.51 11.89 -3.07
CA ALA A 75 -1.45 10.46 -3.36
C ALA A 75 -0.15 10.08 -4.06
N ARG A 76 0.31 10.92 -5.00
CA ARG A 76 1.60 10.75 -5.69
C ARG A 76 2.79 10.95 -4.75
N LEU A 77 2.74 11.95 -3.88
CA LEU A 77 3.79 12.17 -2.89
C LEU A 77 3.90 10.97 -1.94
N ALA A 78 2.77 10.49 -1.43
CA ALA A 78 2.72 9.31 -0.59
C ALA A 78 3.30 8.08 -1.31
N ALA A 79 2.97 7.89 -2.60
CA ALA A 79 3.54 6.82 -3.42
C ALA A 79 5.07 6.89 -3.56
N LEU A 80 5.59 8.07 -3.86
CA LEU A 80 7.03 8.30 -4.03
C LEU A 80 7.78 8.07 -2.71
N LEU A 81 7.25 8.63 -1.61
CA LEU A 81 7.85 8.46 -0.29
C LEU A 81 7.78 7.00 0.18
N SER A 82 6.65 6.32 -0.01
CA SER A 82 6.54 4.90 0.32
C SER A 82 7.51 4.05 -0.52
N GLY A 83 7.66 4.34 -1.81
CA GLY A 83 8.61 3.60 -2.67
C GLY A 83 10.06 3.78 -2.24
N GLY A 84 10.46 5.01 -1.90
CA GLY A 84 11.81 5.30 -1.41
C GLY A 84 12.07 4.67 -0.03
N LEU A 85 11.10 4.73 0.87
CA LEU A 85 11.23 4.17 2.23
C LEU A 85 11.19 2.65 2.26
N LEU A 86 10.50 2.02 1.29
CA LEU A 86 10.51 0.57 1.14
C LEU A 86 11.92 0.02 0.88
N ALA A 87 12.75 0.76 0.12
CA ALA A 87 14.15 0.39 -0.07
C ALA A 87 14.93 0.31 1.25
N GLY A 88 14.49 1.04 2.29
CA GLY A 88 15.05 0.97 3.63
C GLY A 88 15.02 -0.44 4.25
N TRP A 89 14.05 -1.29 3.88
CA TRP A 89 14.02 -2.68 4.33
C TRP A 89 15.21 -3.52 3.82
N LEU A 90 15.78 -3.16 2.66
CA LEU A 90 16.91 -3.88 2.07
C LEU A 90 18.18 -3.77 2.91
N TRP A 91 18.38 -2.63 3.57
CA TRP A 91 19.58 -2.34 4.37
C TRP A 91 19.33 -2.38 5.89
N ALA A 92 18.10 -2.62 6.32
CA ALA A 92 17.75 -2.67 7.73
C ALA A 92 18.18 -4.01 8.36
N GLU A 93 19.29 -4.02 9.09
CA GLU A 93 19.83 -5.23 9.74
C GLU A 93 19.41 -5.39 11.21
N THR A 94 19.06 -4.29 11.87
CA THR A 94 18.66 -4.30 13.28
C THR A 94 17.14 -4.21 13.44
N PHE A 95 16.62 -4.77 14.54
CA PHE A 95 15.20 -4.65 14.88
C PHE A 95 14.72 -3.19 14.85
N THR A 96 15.48 -2.27 15.43
CA THR A 96 15.13 -0.85 15.46
C THR A 96 15.09 -0.24 14.05
N ALA A 97 16.05 -0.57 13.19
CA ALA A 97 16.05 -0.10 11.80
C ALA A 97 14.83 -0.63 11.03
N ILE A 98 14.49 -1.91 11.19
CA ILE A 98 13.31 -2.53 10.57
C ILE A 98 12.03 -1.85 11.07
N LEU A 99 11.92 -1.62 12.39
CA LEU A 99 10.75 -0.98 12.97
C LEU A 99 10.55 0.46 12.46
N LEU A 100 11.61 1.27 12.46
CA LEU A 100 11.55 2.67 12.02
C LEU A 100 11.23 2.78 10.53
N THR A 101 11.89 1.97 9.69
CA THR A 101 11.60 1.92 8.26
C THR A 101 10.18 1.45 7.98
N THR A 102 9.68 0.47 8.74
CA THR A 102 8.28 0.00 8.65
C THR A 102 7.28 1.10 9.02
N LEU A 103 7.51 1.81 10.12
CA LEU A 103 6.65 2.94 10.53
C LEU A 103 6.63 4.03 9.46
N ALA A 104 7.80 4.44 8.98
CA ALA A 104 7.91 5.47 7.95
C ALA A 104 7.21 5.03 6.66
N PHE A 105 7.54 3.85 6.13
CA PHE A 105 6.93 3.28 4.94
C PHE A 105 5.40 3.17 5.07
N SER A 106 4.92 2.51 6.13
CA SER A 106 3.50 2.18 6.30
C SER A 106 2.62 3.42 6.46
N PHE A 107 3.15 4.48 7.10
CA PHE A 107 2.46 5.75 7.25
C PHE A 107 2.11 6.38 5.89
N PHE A 108 3.04 6.41 4.94
CA PHE A 108 2.75 6.92 3.59
C PHE A 108 1.95 5.92 2.76
N TYR A 109 2.29 4.63 2.84
CA TYR A 109 1.61 3.59 2.09
C TYR A 109 0.09 3.56 2.38
N HIS A 110 -0.30 3.64 3.66
CA HIS A 110 -1.72 3.61 4.04
C HIS A 110 -2.50 4.87 3.70
N ALA A 111 -1.83 5.99 3.43
CA ALA A 111 -2.49 7.22 2.95
C ALA A 111 -2.97 7.12 1.49
N MET A 112 -2.39 6.22 0.69
CA MET A 112 -2.63 6.17 -0.75
C MET A 112 -4.03 5.66 -1.11
N LEU A 113 -4.45 4.54 -0.51
CA LEU A 113 -5.70 3.87 -0.88
C LEU A 113 -6.95 4.75 -0.65
N PRO A 114 -7.15 5.39 0.52
CA PRO A 114 -8.32 6.24 0.76
C PRO A 114 -8.41 7.41 -0.22
N GLN A 115 -7.26 8.02 -0.56
CA GLN A 115 -7.23 9.12 -1.52
C GLN A 115 -7.60 8.65 -2.93
N VAL A 116 -7.11 7.48 -3.35
CA VAL A 116 -7.46 6.90 -4.65
C VAL A 116 -8.92 6.45 -4.69
N GLU A 117 -9.45 5.89 -3.61
CA GLU A 117 -10.87 5.53 -3.51
C GLU A 117 -11.76 6.76 -3.66
N ALA A 118 -11.46 7.85 -2.94
CA ALA A 118 -12.18 9.12 -3.08
C ALA A 118 -12.14 9.66 -4.52
N ILE A 119 -10.97 9.64 -5.18
CA ILE A 119 -10.82 10.05 -6.59
C ILE A 119 -11.62 9.13 -7.53
N THR A 120 -11.64 7.83 -7.26
CA THR A 120 -12.32 6.84 -8.09
C THR A 120 -13.84 7.03 -8.02
N LEU A 121 -14.38 7.16 -6.80
CA LEU A 121 -15.80 7.34 -6.56
C LEU A 121 -16.31 8.66 -7.14
N ALA A 122 -15.56 9.75 -6.95
CA ALA A 122 -15.89 11.07 -7.52
C ALA A 122 -15.92 11.09 -9.05
N ARG A 123 -15.30 10.11 -9.73
CA ARG A 123 -15.25 10.03 -11.20
C ARG A 123 -16.26 9.08 -11.80
N LEU A 124 -16.57 7.98 -11.11
CA LEU A 124 -17.30 6.90 -11.73
C LEU A 124 -18.81 7.02 -11.58
N HIS A 125 -19.34 7.59 -10.50
CA HIS A 125 -20.78 7.74 -10.14
C HIS A 125 -21.67 6.48 -10.28
N ASP A 126 -21.20 5.43 -10.95
CA ASP A 126 -21.79 4.14 -11.26
C ASP A 126 -21.02 3.04 -10.53
N LYS A 127 -21.76 2.33 -9.67
CA LYS A 127 -21.24 1.24 -8.84
C LYS A 127 -20.69 0.08 -9.68
N GLY A 128 -21.26 -0.20 -10.85
CA GLY A 128 -20.82 -1.29 -11.73
C GLY A 128 -19.42 -1.06 -12.31
N ARG A 129 -19.17 0.16 -12.80
CA ARG A 129 -17.84 0.56 -13.31
C ARG A 129 -16.79 0.64 -12.20
N TYR A 130 -17.18 1.08 -11.01
CA TYR A 130 -16.30 1.03 -9.83
C TYR A 130 -15.87 -0.40 -9.51
N GLY A 131 -16.82 -1.35 -9.45
CA GLY A 131 -16.54 -2.76 -9.20
C GLY A 131 -15.55 -3.36 -10.20
N ARG A 132 -15.72 -3.08 -11.50
CA ARG A 132 -14.80 -3.54 -12.55
C ARG A 132 -13.36 -3.02 -12.38
N ILE A 133 -13.20 -1.79 -11.91
CA ILE A 133 -11.87 -1.21 -11.67
C ILE A 133 -11.25 -1.80 -10.41
N ARG A 134 -12.04 -1.99 -9.35
CA ARG A 134 -11.55 -2.59 -8.09
C ARG A 134 -11.21 -4.08 -8.23
N LEU A 135 -11.85 -4.80 -9.15
CA LEU A 135 -11.53 -6.20 -9.45
C LEU A 135 -10.04 -6.42 -9.77
N TRP A 136 -9.39 -5.46 -10.43
CA TRP A 136 -7.95 -5.51 -10.70
C TRP A 136 -7.11 -5.59 -9.43
N GLY A 137 -7.59 -5.04 -8.30
CA GLY A 137 -6.95 -5.21 -7.00
C GLY A 137 -6.99 -6.66 -6.52
N SER A 138 -8.14 -7.34 -6.64
CA SER A 138 -8.25 -8.76 -6.29
C SER A 138 -7.35 -9.63 -7.17
N ILE A 139 -7.30 -9.36 -8.48
CA ILE A 139 -6.38 -10.05 -9.41
C ILE A 139 -4.94 -9.83 -8.97
N GLY A 140 -4.55 -8.58 -8.67
CA GLY A 140 -3.22 -8.24 -8.18
C GLY A 140 -2.87 -8.99 -6.91
N PHE A 141 -3.76 -9.01 -5.92
CA PHE A 141 -3.58 -9.74 -4.67
C PHE A 141 -3.31 -11.23 -4.90
N ILE A 142 -4.18 -11.89 -5.69
CA ILE A 142 -4.06 -13.33 -5.99
C ILE A 142 -2.72 -13.61 -6.67
N LEU A 143 -2.36 -12.83 -7.68
CA LEU A 143 -1.08 -13.01 -8.38
C LEU A 143 0.11 -12.75 -7.45
N GLY A 144 0.04 -11.73 -6.59
CA GLY A 144 1.09 -11.45 -5.60
C GLY A 144 1.34 -12.63 -4.68
N VAL A 145 0.28 -13.23 -4.13
CA VAL A 145 0.38 -14.43 -3.28
C VAL A 145 0.98 -15.60 -4.08
N LEU A 146 0.41 -15.91 -5.24
CA LEU A 146 0.80 -17.10 -6.02
C LEU A 146 2.23 -17.02 -6.58
N LEU A 147 2.68 -15.83 -6.98
CA LEU A 147 4.01 -15.64 -7.56
C LEU A 147 5.11 -15.55 -6.50
N ALA A 148 4.82 -14.95 -5.33
CA ALA A 148 5.82 -14.82 -4.28
C ALA A 148 6.08 -16.14 -3.54
N GLY A 149 5.07 -17.00 -3.39
CA GLY A 149 5.20 -18.28 -2.69
C GLY A 149 6.35 -19.14 -3.19
N PRO A 150 6.41 -19.52 -4.48
CA PRO A 150 7.49 -20.34 -5.03
C PRO A 150 8.89 -19.71 -4.96
N MET A 151 8.99 -18.39 -4.80
CA MET A 151 10.30 -17.71 -4.70
C MET A 151 10.85 -17.70 -3.27
N LEU A 152 10.02 -18.01 -2.28
CA LEU A 152 10.33 -17.95 -0.85
C LEU A 152 10.32 -19.33 -0.17
N GLN A 153 10.08 -20.40 -0.94
CA GLN A 153 10.20 -21.81 -0.52
C GLN A 153 11.54 -22.38 -0.96
#